data_AF-A0A8K1GHY9-F1
#
_entry.id   AF-A0A8K1GHY9-F1
#
_cell.length_a   1.000
_cell.length_b   1.000
_cell.length_c   1.000
_cell.angle_alpha   90.00
_cell.angle_beta   90.00
_cell.angle_gamma   90.00
#
_symmetry.space_group_name_H-M   'P 1'
#
loop_
_entity.id
_entity.type
_entity.pdbx_description
1 polymer ?
#
loop_
_entity_poly.entity_id
_entity_poly.type
_entity_poly.pdbx_seq_one_letter_code
_entity_poly.pdbx_strand_id
1 'polypeptide(L)'
;MWKRLTVLLAACSLWGCCTSIFYSSKDANQVLSIQKRANTFLEEIKPGSLERECIEERCDFEEASEIFETKESTLDFWNKYVDGDQCEKNPCSNGICKDNIGTFSCICNKGWEGVLCNYEVKYSNCSMDNGGCEHFCREDPAKQHRLCSCASGYLLKDDHTSCEPVVEYPCGRVKLDHIEAKADFNIRLIDAKVGRRGESPWQNTVNLWRKQLYYKRSKNMECSPNAQCNPDALVFKVKEALTASVISFALPGKFRFRYETDEQTIWIDKWVTHENYTKKTSDNDIAMLHLAEHVMYYKYALPICLPTRNLAEQELMRSGRRVVVTGWGSTSEHNNSYAAALRYIEIPIVPHNECAQAMIHHVSDNMLCAGSLGDRKDSCSGDSGGPMFTRYKDTWFLVGLVSWGEGCGRREKFGVYTKVSQYLEWIQHHIDMSAPLKG
;
A
#
# COMPACT_ATOMS: atom_id res chain seq x y z
N MET A 1 20.58 -42.88 93.11
CA MET A 1 20.92 -41.55 92.56
C MET A 1 20.09 -41.30 91.31
N TRP A 2 19.24 -40.28 91.39
CA TRP A 2 18.61 -39.46 90.35
C TRP A 2 18.88 -39.67 88.84
N LYS A 3 17.76 -39.72 88.08
CA LYS A 3 17.37 -38.96 86.84
C LYS A 3 16.76 -39.91 85.78
N ARG A 4 15.47 -39.84 85.44
CA ARG A 4 14.60 -38.80 84.80
C ARG A 4 14.52 -38.95 83.26
N LEU A 5 13.27 -39.12 82.79
CA LEU A 5 12.69 -38.81 81.47
C LEU A 5 13.21 -39.64 80.26
N THR A 6 12.42 -40.10 79.30
CA THR A 6 11.32 -39.43 78.56
C THR A 6 10.26 -40.42 78.03
N VAL A 7 9.05 -39.89 77.85
CA VAL A 7 7.85 -40.48 77.25
C VAL A 7 7.97 -40.61 75.72
N LEU A 8 7.50 -41.73 75.15
CA LEU A 8 7.06 -41.81 73.75
C LEU A 8 5.71 -42.55 73.71
N LEU A 9 4.64 -41.76 73.56
CA LEU A 9 3.30 -42.21 73.23
C LEU A 9 3.25 -42.52 71.73
N ALA A 10 3.09 -43.80 71.38
CA ALA A 10 2.73 -44.20 70.02
C ALA A 10 1.20 -44.04 69.86
N ALA A 11 0.79 -42.95 69.21
CA ALA A 11 -0.59 -42.73 68.79
C ALA A 11 -0.79 -43.31 67.38
N CYS A 12 -1.71 -44.26 67.26
CA CYS A 12 -2.26 -44.75 66.00
C CYS A 12 -2.81 -43.57 65.18
N SER A 13 -2.34 -43.40 63.95
CA SER A 13 -3.04 -42.62 62.93
C SER A 13 -3.44 -43.54 61.77
N LEU A 14 -4.74 -43.52 61.50
CA LEU A 14 -5.41 -44.28 60.46
C LEU A 14 -4.84 -43.93 59.07
N TRP A 15 -4.31 -44.92 58.37
CA TRP A 15 -4.18 -44.88 56.91
C TRP A 15 -5.57 -45.06 56.29
N GLY A 16 -6.30 -43.95 56.18
CA GLY A 16 -7.37 -43.81 55.20
C GLY A 16 -6.74 -43.68 53.82
N CYS A 17 -6.65 -44.79 53.08
CA CYS A 17 -6.27 -44.78 51.68
C CYS A 17 -7.44 -44.18 50.89
N CYS A 18 -7.45 -42.86 50.67
CA CYS A 18 -8.28 -42.26 49.63
C CYS A 18 -7.61 -42.55 48.28
N THR A 19 -7.81 -43.75 47.74
CA THR A 19 -7.59 -43.97 46.31
C THR A 19 -8.68 -43.21 45.56
N SER A 20 -8.29 -42.29 44.69
CA SER A 20 -9.21 -41.66 43.75
C SER A 20 -9.91 -42.75 42.93
N ILE A 21 -11.22 -42.90 43.10
CA ILE A 21 -12.10 -43.84 42.39
C ILE A 21 -12.37 -43.41 40.92
N PHE A 22 -11.69 -42.37 40.41
CA PHE A 22 -11.89 -41.88 39.05
C PHE A 22 -10.73 -42.31 38.16
N TYR A 23 -11.01 -43.27 37.27
CA TYR A 23 -10.14 -43.66 36.15
C TYR A 23 -10.15 -42.57 35.07
N SER A 24 -9.04 -42.42 34.31
CA SER A 24 -9.02 -41.56 33.13
C SER A 24 -9.94 -42.13 32.03
N SER A 25 -10.49 -41.29 31.13
CA SER A 25 -11.42 -41.79 30.10
C SER A 25 -10.77 -42.82 29.16
N LYS A 26 -9.45 -42.73 28.96
CA LYS A 26 -8.66 -43.70 28.18
C LYS A 26 -8.58 -45.06 28.88
N ASP A 27 -8.45 -45.09 30.21
CA ASP A 27 -8.35 -46.33 30.98
C ASP A 27 -9.73 -46.98 31.19
N ALA A 28 -10.78 -46.18 31.32
CA ALA A 28 -12.16 -46.68 31.45
C ALA A 28 -12.65 -47.41 30.18
N ASN A 29 -12.19 -46.99 29.00
CA ASN A 29 -12.51 -47.62 27.71
C ASN A 29 -11.93 -49.04 27.53
N GLN A 30 -11.01 -49.48 28.40
CA GLN A 30 -10.51 -50.86 28.38
C GLN A 30 -11.39 -51.85 29.18
N VAL A 31 -12.26 -51.35 30.08
CA VAL A 31 -13.08 -52.19 30.97
C VAL A 31 -14.54 -52.26 30.53
N LEU A 32 -15.06 -51.21 29.88
CA LEU A 32 -16.42 -51.16 29.35
C LEU A 32 -16.38 -51.07 27.81
N SER A 33 -16.77 -52.14 27.12
CA SER A 33 -17.07 -52.11 25.68
C SER A 33 -18.42 -51.43 25.47
N ILE A 34 -18.44 -50.09 25.43
CA ILE A 34 -19.64 -49.32 25.09
C ILE A 34 -19.90 -49.47 23.58
N GLN A 35 -21.07 -49.97 23.20
CA GLN A 35 -21.48 -49.98 21.78
C GLN A 35 -21.79 -48.54 21.34
N LYS A 36 -21.29 -48.16 20.16
CA LYS A 36 -21.67 -46.90 19.50
C LYS A 36 -23.19 -46.86 19.30
N ARG A 37 -23.82 -45.72 19.59
CA ARG A 37 -25.26 -45.45 19.44
C ARG A 37 -25.61 -44.84 18.08
N ALA A 38 -24.58 -44.49 17.33
CA ALA A 38 -24.66 -43.88 16.02
C ALA A 38 -24.76 -44.94 14.89
N ASN A 39 -25.12 -44.54 13.67
CA ASN A 39 -25.55 -45.37 12.53
C ASN A 39 -26.79 -46.26 12.82
N THR A 40 -27.76 -45.73 13.56
CA THR A 40 -29.02 -46.43 13.91
C THR A 40 -30.16 -46.11 12.93
N PHE A 41 -31.11 -47.04 12.75
CA PHE A 41 -32.27 -46.80 11.88
C PHE A 41 -33.10 -45.61 12.37
N LEU A 42 -33.40 -44.64 11.48
CA LEU A 42 -34.10 -43.37 11.74
C LEU A 42 -33.34 -42.39 12.66
N GLU A 43 -32.01 -42.46 12.67
CA GLU A 43 -31.17 -41.60 13.51
C GLU A 43 -31.36 -40.10 13.28
N GLU A 44 -31.53 -39.68 12.04
CA GLU A 44 -31.82 -38.30 11.58
C GLU A 44 -33.08 -37.66 12.21
N ILE A 45 -33.92 -38.45 12.88
CA ILE A 45 -35.14 -37.95 13.56
C ILE A 45 -34.85 -37.59 15.03
N LYS A 46 -33.71 -38.03 15.56
CA LYS A 46 -33.31 -37.73 16.94
C LYS A 46 -32.77 -36.30 17.02
N PRO A 47 -32.91 -35.60 18.16
CA PRO A 47 -32.29 -34.30 18.34
C PRO A 47 -30.76 -34.43 18.23
N GLY A 48 -30.15 -33.42 17.61
CA GLY A 48 -28.70 -33.31 17.44
C GLY A 48 -27.95 -33.56 18.74
N SER A 49 -26.88 -34.35 18.67
CA SER A 49 -26.11 -34.73 19.86
C SER A 49 -24.63 -34.87 19.55
N LEU A 50 -23.83 -34.01 20.20
CA LEU A 50 -22.37 -33.98 20.06
C LEU A 50 -21.72 -35.37 20.20
N GLU A 51 -22.10 -36.11 21.24
CA GLU A 51 -21.52 -37.43 21.50
C GLU A 51 -21.82 -38.40 20.35
N ARG A 52 -23.06 -38.41 19.85
CA ARG A 52 -23.53 -39.36 18.84
C ARG A 52 -23.03 -39.03 17.45
N GLU A 53 -23.15 -37.77 17.03
CA GLU A 53 -22.90 -37.36 15.64
C GLU A 53 -21.43 -37.02 15.40
N CYS A 54 -20.76 -36.35 16.33
CA CYS A 54 -19.41 -35.82 16.10
C CYS A 54 -18.29 -36.50 16.88
N ILE A 55 -18.59 -37.26 17.94
CA ILE A 55 -17.58 -37.99 18.75
C ILE A 55 -17.58 -39.48 18.41
N GLU A 56 -18.75 -40.12 18.42
CA GLU A 56 -18.91 -41.51 17.99
C GLU A 56 -18.74 -41.65 16.47
N GLU A 57 -19.05 -40.59 15.72
CA GLU A 57 -19.01 -40.50 14.26
C GLU A 57 -18.32 -39.23 13.74
N ARG A 58 -18.10 -39.17 12.42
CA ARG A 58 -17.57 -37.99 11.77
C ARG A 58 -18.74 -37.18 11.22
N CYS A 59 -19.02 -36.04 11.84
CA CYS A 59 -20.10 -35.17 11.41
C CYS A 59 -19.65 -34.15 10.35
N ASP A 60 -20.60 -33.67 9.56
CA ASP A 60 -20.44 -32.50 8.70
C ASP A 60 -20.92 -31.19 9.39
N PHE A 61 -20.82 -30.07 8.69
CA PHE A 61 -21.14 -28.77 9.27
C PHE A 61 -22.65 -28.59 9.52
N GLU A 62 -23.50 -29.23 8.71
CA GLU A 62 -24.95 -29.15 8.85
C GLU A 62 -25.37 -29.87 10.12
N GLU A 63 -24.89 -31.10 10.32
CA GLU A 63 -25.08 -31.87 11.55
C GLU A 63 -24.54 -31.12 12.78
N ALA A 64 -23.33 -30.55 12.68
CA ALA A 64 -22.78 -29.74 13.76
C ALA A 64 -23.68 -28.51 14.08
N SER A 65 -24.28 -27.89 13.08
CA SER A 65 -25.16 -26.73 13.25
C SER A 65 -26.51 -27.06 13.90
N GLU A 66 -26.92 -28.33 13.88
CA GLU A 66 -28.13 -28.80 14.57
C GLU A 66 -27.91 -29.04 16.06
N ILE A 67 -26.65 -29.22 16.48
CA ILE A 67 -26.26 -29.46 17.87
C ILE A 67 -26.22 -28.15 18.67
N PHE A 68 -25.79 -27.06 18.05
CA PHE A 68 -25.54 -25.79 18.72
C PHE A 68 -26.61 -24.75 18.42
N GLU A 69 -27.03 -24.02 19.46
CA GLU A 69 -28.11 -23.03 19.33
C GLU A 69 -27.75 -21.81 18.47
N THR A 70 -26.46 -21.50 18.34
CA THR A 70 -26.00 -20.32 17.60
C THR A 70 -24.92 -20.68 16.59
N LYS A 71 -24.86 -19.89 15.52
CA LYS A 71 -23.82 -20.02 14.51
C LYS A 71 -22.41 -19.80 15.10
N GLU A 72 -22.29 -18.94 16.10
CA GLU A 72 -21.02 -18.66 16.77
C GLU A 72 -20.51 -19.87 17.56
N SER A 73 -21.37 -20.52 18.35
CA SER A 73 -20.99 -21.74 19.08
C SER A 73 -20.74 -22.93 18.14
N THR A 74 -21.50 -23.01 17.04
CA THR A 74 -21.22 -23.98 15.96
C THR A 74 -19.83 -23.78 15.39
N LEU A 75 -19.45 -22.53 15.06
CA LEU A 75 -18.13 -22.22 14.52
C LEU A 75 -17.00 -22.46 15.53
N ASP A 76 -17.19 -22.09 16.80
CA ASP A 76 -16.20 -22.30 17.86
C ASP A 76 -15.92 -23.80 18.09
N PHE A 77 -16.93 -24.67 17.93
CA PHE A 77 -16.74 -26.11 17.90
C PHE A 77 -16.08 -26.57 16.59
N TRP A 78 -16.61 -26.13 15.46
CA TRP A 78 -16.24 -26.63 14.14
C TRP A 78 -14.79 -26.34 13.78
N ASN A 79 -14.28 -25.14 14.11
CA ASN A 79 -12.89 -24.76 13.85
C ASN A 79 -11.94 -25.78 14.52
N LYS A 80 -12.16 -26.04 15.82
CA LYS A 80 -11.39 -27.02 16.59
C LYS A 80 -11.57 -28.45 16.10
N TYR A 81 -12.78 -28.80 15.66
CA TYR A 81 -13.11 -30.14 15.16
C TYR A 81 -12.37 -30.48 13.86
N VAL A 82 -12.19 -29.50 12.98
CA VAL A 82 -11.59 -29.70 11.65
C VAL A 82 -10.06 -29.82 11.72
N ASP A 83 -9.38 -28.97 12.47
CA ASP A 83 -7.91 -28.91 12.48
C ASP A 83 -7.24 -28.65 13.84
N GLY A 84 -7.99 -28.83 14.92
CA GLY A 84 -7.51 -28.70 16.30
C GLY A 84 -7.54 -27.26 16.82
N ASP A 85 -7.37 -27.09 18.14
CA ASP A 85 -7.43 -25.79 18.80
C ASP A 85 -6.08 -25.07 18.73
N GLN A 86 -5.94 -24.07 17.86
CA GLN A 86 -4.72 -23.27 17.73
C GLN A 86 -4.55 -22.28 18.90
N CYS A 87 -5.58 -22.04 19.70
CA CYS A 87 -5.53 -21.21 20.90
C CYS A 87 -5.03 -21.96 22.15
N GLU A 88 -4.84 -23.28 22.11
CA GLU A 88 -4.41 -24.08 23.29
C GLU A 88 -3.10 -23.56 23.92
N LYS A 89 -2.18 -23.02 23.11
CA LYS A 89 -0.89 -22.48 23.57
C LYS A 89 -0.95 -21.04 24.09
N ASN A 90 -2.12 -20.41 24.13
CA ASN A 90 -2.31 -19.00 24.47
C ASN A 90 -1.36 -18.06 23.70
N PRO A 91 -1.44 -18.01 22.36
CA PRO A 91 -0.52 -17.22 21.55
C PRO A 91 -0.66 -15.69 21.73
N CYS A 92 -1.82 -15.21 22.17
CA CYS A 92 -2.09 -13.78 22.37
C CYS A 92 -1.54 -13.29 23.71
N SER A 93 -0.66 -12.29 23.70
CA SER A 93 -0.02 -11.78 24.92
C SER A 93 -0.97 -10.95 25.78
N ASN A 94 -1.63 -9.93 25.19
CA ASN A 94 -2.57 -9.05 25.87
C ASN A 94 -3.92 -9.03 25.15
N GLY A 95 -4.52 -10.20 24.93
CA GLY A 95 -5.78 -10.31 24.21
C GLY A 95 -6.44 -11.67 24.36
N ILE A 96 -7.61 -11.81 23.75
CA ILE A 96 -8.39 -13.05 23.70
C ILE A 96 -8.10 -13.74 22.37
N CYS A 97 -7.70 -15.01 22.42
CA CYS A 97 -7.50 -15.82 21.21
C CYS A 97 -8.83 -16.33 20.67
N LYS A 98 -9.02 -16.20 19.34
CA LYS A 98 -10.13 -16.76 18.58
C LYS A 98 -9.61 -17.73 17.53
N ASP A 99 -10.02 -18.97 17.66
CA ASP A 99 -9.67 -20.08 16.77
C ASP A 99 -10.39 -19.94 15.42
N ASN A 100 -9.72 -20.24 14.30
CA ASN A 100 -10.28 -20.21 12.95
C ASN A 100 -9.73 -21.39 12.14
N ILE A 101 -10.40 -21.77 11.06
CA ILE A 101 -9.89 -22.83 10.19
C ILE A 101 -8.51 -22.43 9.63
N GLY A 102 -7.50 -23.22 9.96
CA GLY A 102 -6.10 -23.11 9.55
C GLY A 102 -5.29 -22.03 10.26
N THR A 103 -5.88 -21.27 11.20
CA THR A 103 -5.23 -20.10 11.81
C THR A 103 -5.94 -19.61 13.08
N PHE A 104 -5.35 -18.68 13.83
CA PHE A 104 -6.03 -18.01 14.93
C PHE A 104 -5.98 -16.49 14.75
N SER A 105 -6.84 -15.77 15.46
CA SER A 105 -6.78 -14.31 15.56
C SER A 105 -6.80 -13.86 17.02
N CYS A 106 -6.16 -12.73 17.31
CA CYS A 106 -6.16 -12.15 18.65
C CYS A 106 -7.03 -10.89 18.67
N ILE A 107 -7.96 -10.84 19.62
CA ILE A 107 -8.72 -9.64 19.95
C ILE A 107 -7.99 -8.94 21.09
N CYS A 108 -7.29 -7.85 20.77
CA CYS A 108 -6.42 -7.17 21.74
C CYS A 108 -7.21 -6.37 22.78
N ASN A 109 -6.69 -6.37 24.01
CA ASN A 109 -7.17 -5.50 25.08
C ASN A 109 -6.89 -4.02 24.75
N LYS A 110 -7.67 -3.12 25.34
CA LYS A 110 -7.49 -1.66 25.15
C LYS A 110 -6.05 -1.25 25.48
N GLY A 111 -5.40 -0.58 24.52
CA GLY A 111 -4.01 -0.12 24.64
C GLY A 111 -2.97 -1.07 24.02
N TRP A 112 -3.40 -2.19 23.44
CA TRP A 112 -2.52 -3.15 22.76
C TRP A 112 -2.91 -3.34 21.29
N GLU A 113 -1.93 -3.52 20.42
CA GLU A 113 -2.08 -3.79 18.98
C GLU A 113 -1.07 -4.83 18.49
N GLY A 114 -1.17 -5.16 17.20
CA GLY A 114 -0.44 -6.22 16.52
C GLY A 114 -1.15 -7.57 16.53
N VAL A 115 -0.68 -8.49 15.69
CA VAL A 115 -1.29 -9.81 15.47
C VAL A 115 -1.34 -10.63 16.75
N LEU A 116 -0.35 -10.48 17.64
CA LEU A 116 -0.26 -11.19 18.93
C LEU A 116 -0.54 -10.30 20.15
N CYS A 117 -1.01 -9.06 19.95
CA CYS A 117 -1.28 -8.09 21.01
C CYS A 117 -0.08 -7.84 21.94
N ASN A 118 1.11 -7.73 21.35
CA ASN A 118 2.40 -7.55 22.04
C ASN A 118 2.96 -6.13 21.89
N TYR A 119 2.29 -5.24 21.17
CA TYR A 119 2.70 -3.85 20.97
C TYR A 119 1.76 -2.89 21.70
N GLU A 120 2.32 -1.88 22.37
CA GLU A 120 1.53 -0.83 23.00
C GLU A 120 1.05 0.20 21.97
N VAL A 121 -0.22 0.59 22.07
CA VAL A 121 -0.83 1.59 21.20
C VAL A 121 -0.30 2.98 21.54
N LYS A 122 0.48 3.56 20.63
CA LYS A 122 1.04 4.91 20.77
C LYS A 122 0.11 6.02 20.31
N TYR A 123 -0.71 5.73 19.31
CA TYR A 123 -1.62 6.69 18.69
C TYR A 123 -3.01 6.08 18.56
N SER A 124 -4.04 6.84 18.93
CA SER A 124 -5.44 6.39 18.83
C SER A 124 -6.15 6.84 17.55
N ASN A 125 -5.61 7.86 16.87
CA ASN A 125 -6.21 8.49 15.69
C ASN A 125 -5.12 8.80 14.64
N CYS A 126 -5.53 9.28 13.47
CA CYS A 126 -4.60 9.55 12.36
C CYS A 126 -4.05 10.99 12.37
N SER A 127 -4.58 11.87 13.23
CA SER A 127 -4.26 13.31 13.23
C SER A 127 -2.81 13.63 13.62
N MET A 128 -2.15 12.73 14.36
CA MET A 128 -0.79 12.92 14.85
C MET A 128 0.13 11.86 14.24
N ASP A 129 1.17 12.32 13.54
CA ASP A 129 2.20 11.46 12.93
C ASP A 129 1.61 10.32 12.07
N ASN A 130 0.55 10.62 11.30
CA ASN A 130 -0.19 9.62 10.51
C ASN A 130 -0.63 8.40 11.34
N GLY A 131 -0.95 8.61 12.62
CA GLY A 131 -1.24 7.54 13.57
C GLY A 131 -0.13 6.51 13.72
N GLY A 132 1.14 6.86 13.50
CA GLY A 132 2.26 5.93 13.51
C GLY A 132 2.33 4.98 12.31
N CYS A 133 1.33 4.97 11.40
CA CYS A 133 1.31 4.10 10.23
C CYS A 133 2.45 4.44 9.25
N GLU A 134 3.10 3.42 8.68
CA GLU A 134 4.18 3.61 7.72
C GLU A 134 3.71 4.24 6.40
N HIS A 135 2.56 3.79 5.89
CA HIS A 135 1.96 4.35 4.69
C HIS A 135 0.64 5.05 5.00
N PHE A 136 -0.45 4.31 5.15
CA PHE A 136 -1.78 4.90 5.20
C PHE A 136 -2.42 4.69 6.56
N CYS A 137 -3.06 5.74 7.08
CA CYS A 137 -3.88 5.69 8.27
C CYS A 137 -5.33 6.02 7.91
N ARG A 138 -6.26 5.21 8.40
CA ARG A 138 -7.69 5.49 8.39
C ARG A 138 -8.26 5.32 9.79
N GLU A 139 -9.24 6.15 10.13
CA GLU A 139 -10.01 5.97 11.35
C GLU A 139 -11.19 5.05 11.06
N ASP A 140 -11.45 4.13 11.98
CA ASP A 140 -12.67 3.32 11.96
C ASP A 140 -13.91 4.25 11.98
N PRO A 141 -15.01 3.94 11.27
CA PRO A 141 -16.23 4.75 11.30
C PRO A 141 -16.78 5.07 12.69
N ALA A 142 -16.59 4.19 13.68
CA ALA A 142 -16.96 4.46 15.07
C ALA A 142 -15.96 5.38 15.81
N LYS A 143 -14.86 5.77 15.16
CA LYS A 143 -13.71 6.55 15.66
C LYS A 143 -13.09 5.99 16.94
N GLN A 144 -13.19 4.67 17.12
CA GLN A 144 -12.68 4.01 18.32
C GLN A 144 -11.20 3.61 18.18
N HIS A 145 -10.76 3.32 16.95
CA HIS A 145 -9.39 2.97 16.64
C HIS A 145 -8.95 3.49 15.27
N ARG A 146 -7.64 3.66 15.10
CA ARG A 146 -7.00 3.83 13.80
C ARG A 146 -6.67 2.46 13.20
N LEU A 147 -6.55 2.41 11.88
CA LEU A 147 -6.13 1.25 11.11
C LEU A 147 -5.05 1.67 10.13
N CYS A 148 -3.94 0.94 10.11
CA CYS A 148 -2.92 1.12 9.10
C CYS A 148 -3.17 0.24 7.88
N SER A 149 -2.76 0.72 6.71
CA SER A 149 -2.65 -0.08 5.50
C SER A 149 -1.45 0.36 4.67
N CYS A 150 -1.07 -0.46 3.70
CA CYS A 150 0.15 -0.28 2.92
C CYS A 150 -0.14 0.01 1.44
N ALA A 151 0.81 0.67 0.77
CA ALA A 151 0.79 0.90 -0.67
C ALA A 151 0.95 -0.41 -1.47
N SER A 152 0.61 -0.37 -2.76
CA SER A 152 0.73 -1.53 -3.66
C SER A 152 2.16 -2.09 -3.69
N GLY A 153 2.28 -3.40 -3.55
CA GLY A 153 3.58 -4.09 -3.46
C GLY A 153 4.14 -4.20 -2.04
N TYR A 154 3.37 -3.79 -1.02
CA TYR A 154 3.73 -3.93 0.39
C TYR A 154 2.65 -4.68 1.19
N LEU A 155 3.08 -5.35 2.24
CA LEU A 155 2.22 -6.01 3.23
C LEU A 155 2.39 -5.34 4.59
N LEU A 156 1.29 -5.23 5.35
CA LEU A 156 1.31 -4.74 6.72
C LEU A 156 1.93 -5.80 7.63
N LYS A 157 2.94 -5.43 8.41
CA LYS A 157 3.61 -6.33 9.34
C LYS A 157 2.74 -6.65 10.56
N ASP A 158 3.18 -7.65 11.32
CA ASP A 158 2.52 -8.11 12.53
C ASP A 158 2.40 -7.06 13.64
N ASP A 159 3.15 -5.96 13.56
CA ASP A 159 3.03 -4.81 14.46
C ASP A 159 1.86 -3.87 14.11
N HIS A 160 1.10 -4.18 13.05
CA HIS A 160 -0.02 -3.40 12.53
C HIS A 160 0.32 -1.93 12.17
N THR A 161 1.61 -1.59 12.01
CA THR A 161 2.03 -0.21 11.74
C THR A 161 3.06 -0.11 10.62
N SER A 162 3.95 -1.08 10.50
CA SER A 162 5.03 -1.11 9.51
C SER A 162 4.62 -1.80 8.21
N CYS A 163 5.23 -1.41 7.10
CA CYS A 163 4.94 -1.93 5.76
C CYS A 163 6.19 -2.56 5.14
N GLU A 164 6.14 -3.86 4.84
CA GLU A 164 7.24 -4.58 4.20
C GLU A 164 6.99 -4.84 2.71
N PRO A 165 7.98 -4.61 1.83
CA PRO A 165 7.88 -4.96 0.42
C PRO A 165 7.68 -6.47 0.23
N VAL A 166 6.69 -6.86 -0.55
CA VAL A 166 6.43 -8.27 -0.94
C VAL A 166 6.73 -8.56 -2.40
N VAL A 167 7.07 -7.53 -3.18
CA VAL A 167 7.53 -7.65 -4.56
C VAL A 167 8.95 -7.13 -4.70
N GLU A 168 9.68 -7.58 -5.71
CA GLU A 168 11.07 -7.15 -5.94
C GLU A 168 11.17 -5.64 -6.19
N TYR A 169 10.15 -5.07 -6.82
CA TYR A 169 10.12 -3.70 -7.33
C TYR A 169 8.83 -2.99 -6.87
N PRO A 170 8.70 -2.70 -5.56
CA PRO A 170 7.49 -2.10 -5.03
C PRO A 170 7.43 -0.62 -5.42
N CYS A 171 6.24 -0.02 -5.38
CA CYS A 171 6.13 1.40 -5.71
C CYS A 171 6.99 2.25 -4.77
N GLY A 172 7.56 3.33 -5.31
CA GLY A 172 8.24 4.36 -4.52
C GLY A 172 9.49 3.91 -3.75
N ARG A 173 10.02 2.70 -3.94
CA ARG A 173 11.25 2.21 -3.29
C ARG A 173 12.37 2.04 -4.31
N VAL A 174 13.23 3.04 -4.38
CA VAL A 174 14.39 2.99 -5.26
C VAL A 174 15.45 2.06 -4.65
N LYS A 175 15.85 1.02 -5.40
CA LYS A 175 16.98 0.15 -5.06
C LYS A 175 18.24 0.71 -5.73
N LEU A 176 19.03 1.51 -5.01
CA LEU A 176 20.36 1.94 -5.45
C LEU A 176 21.43 1.07 -4.77
N ASP A 177 22.42 0.60 -5.53
CA ASP A 177 23.50 -0.22 -4.99
C ASP A 177 24.38 0.59 -4.02
N HIS A 178 24.80 -0.02 -2.90
CA HIS A 178 25.58 0.62 -1.82
C HIS A 178 26.89 1.31 -2.26
N ILE A 179 27.43 0.99 -3.44
CA ILE A 179 28.63 1.62 -3.99
C ILE A 179 28.33 3.04 -4.53
N GLU A 180 27.09 3.30 -4.98
CA GLU A 180 26.66 4.60 -5.53
C GLU A 180 26.13 5.56 -4.43
N ALA A 181 25.78 5.03 -3.25
CA ALA A 181 25.26 5.80 -2.12
C ALA A 181 26.33 6.55 -1.30
N LYS A 182 27.61 6.19 -1.43
CA LYS A 182 28.74 6.70 -0.61
C LYS A 182 29.41 7.99 -1.12
N ALA A 183 28.90 8.60 -2.19
CA ALA A 183 29.40 9.90 -2.64
C ALA A 183 28.78 11.02 -1.79
N ASP A 184 29.47 11.34 -0.69
CA ASP A 184 29.20 12.43 0.25
C ASP A 184 28.84 13.74 -0.47
N PHE A 185 27.65 14.28 -0.16
CA PHE A 185 27.14 15.55 -0.68
C PHE A 185 27.78 16.73 0.04
N ASN A 186 28.95 17.17 -0.41
CA ASN A 186 29.51 18.47 -0.07
C ASN A 186 29.69 19.31 -1.34
N ILE A 187 28.61 19.89 -1.89
CA ILE A 187 28.73 20.90 -2.97
C ILE A 187 27.64 21.99 -2.86
N ARG A 188 28.15 23.23 -2.94
CA ARG A 188 27.55 24.58 -2.86
C ARG A 188 26.37 24.81 -3.82
N LEU A 189 25.30 25.44 -3.30
CA LEU A 189 23.98 25.62 -3.92
C LEU A 189 23.87 26.85 -4.83
N ILE A 190 23.72 26.68 -6.16
CA ILE A 190 22.91 27.48 -7.13
C ILE A 190 22.67 26.57 -8.38
N ASP A 191 21.48 26.62 -9.02
CA ASP A 191 21.04 25.92 -10.26
C ASP A 191 20.66 24.42 -10.19
N ALA A 192 19.74 24.00 -11.09
CA ALA A 192 19.18 22.65 -11.21
C ALA A 192 20.27 21.57 -11.33
N LYS A 193 20.15 20.50 -10.52
CA LYS A 193 21.16 19.44 -10.44
C LYS A 193 20.93 18.39 -11.53
N VAL A 194 22.01 17.81 -12.05
CA VAL A 194 21.92 16.65 -12.97
C VAL A 194 21.61 15.41 -12.14
N GLY A 195 20.49 14.76 -12.41
CA GLY A 195 20.09 13.52 -11.76
C GLY A 195 21.00 12.35 -12.16
N ARG A 196 21.21 11.41 -11.23
CA ARG A 196 21.87 10.14 -11.53
C ARG A 196 20.88 9.16 -12.18
N ARG A 197 21.44 8.18 -12.88
CA ARG A 197 20.66 7.10 -13.48
C ARG A 197 19.95 6.34 -12.36
N GLY A 198 18.66 6.10 -12.49
CA GLY A 198 17.88 5.39 -11.48
C GLY A 198 17.42 6.21 -10.27
N GLU A 199 17.75 7.51 -10.16
CA GLU A 199 17.24 8.34 -9.05
C GLU A 199 15.74 8.70 -9.19
N SER A 200 15.22 8.67 -10.42
CA SER A 200 13.79 8.89 -10.72
C SER A 200 13.31 7.79 -11.69
N PRO A 201 13.17 6.54 -11.21
CA PRO A 201 12.86 5.38 -12.06
C PRO A 201 11.41 5.34 -12.57
N TRP A 202 10.56 6.22 -12.03
CA TRP A 202 9.20 6.50 -12.49
C TRP A 202 9.15 7.62 -13.54
N GLN A 203 10.29 8.23 -13.88
CA GLN A 203 10.34 9.30 -14.87
C GLN A 203 10.20 8.72 -16.28
N ASN A 204 9.34 9.37 -17.06
CA ASN A 204 9.01 8.91 -18.40
C ASN A 204 9.11 10.02 -19.42
N THR A 205 9.25 9.64 -20.70
CA THR A 205 9.09 10.54 -21.84
C THR A 205 7.95 10.08 -22.72
N VAL A 206 7.21 11.05 -23.24
CA VAL A 206 6.09 10.84 -24.17
C VAL A 206 6.54 11.30 -25.55
N ASN A 207 6.63 10.36 -26.49
CA ASN A 207 6.99 10.65 -27.88
C ASN A 207 5.72 10.74 -28.73
N LEU A 208 5.54 11.90 -29.38
CA LEU A 208 4.40 12.18 -30.25
C LEU A 208 4.81 11.97 -31.71
N TRP A 209 4.28 10.91 -32.35
CA TRP A 209 4.53 10.66 -33.77
C TRP A 209 3.43 11.29 -34.62
N ARG A 210 3.80 12.20 -35.54
CA ARG A 210 2.87 12.69 -36.58
C ARG A 210 2.85 11.69 -37.73
N LYS A 211 1.65 11.37 -38.25
CA LYS A 211 1.47 10.57 -39.47
C LYS A 211 2.16 11.27 -40.66
N GLN A 212 3.41 10.93 -40.91
CA GLN A 212 4.00 11.05 -42.23
C GLN A 212 4.90 9.85 -42.46
N LEU A 213 4.40 8.91 -43.29
CA LEU A 213 5.12 7.84 -43.97
C LEU A 213 5.70 6.71 -43.08
N TYR A 214 4.92 5.65 -42.85
CA TYR A 214 5.06 4.38 -43.59
C TYR A 214 4.14 3.30 -43.01
N TYR A 215 3.40 2.67 -43.92
CA TYR A 215 2.59 1.48 -43.72
C TYR A 215 3.50 0.26 -43.49
N LYS A 216 3.34 -0.46 -42.38
CA LYS A 216 3.47 -1.93 -42.38
C LYS A 216 2.67 -2.56 -41.25
N ARG A 217 1.55 -3.17 -41.64
CA ARG A 217 0.74 -4.09 -40.84
C ARG A 217 1.45 -5.45 -40.75
N SER A 218 1.61 -6.01 -39.55
CA SER A 218 1.90 -7.44 -39.27
C SER A 218 2.00 -7.58 -37.74
N LYS A 219 1.48 -8.56 -37.01
CA LYS A 219 0.54 -9.68 -37.20
C LYS A 219 0.03 -9.96 -35.77
N ASN A 220 -1.12 -10.61 -35.66
CA ASN A 220 -1.75 -11.10 -34.43
C ASN A 220 -0.73 -11.59 -33.38
N MET A 221 -0.91 -11.16 -32.12
CA MET A 221 -0.33 -11.84 -30.97
C MET A 221 -1.47 -12.23 -30.04
N GLU A 222 -1.71 -13.53 -29.97
CA GLU A 222 -2.64 -14.18 -29.06
C GLU A 222 -2.04 -14.17 -27.64
N CYS A 223 -2.80 -13.74 -26.64
CA CYS A 223 -2.41 -13.88 -25.23
C CYS A 223 -2.66 -15.32 -24.76
N SER A 224 -1.64 -15.96 -24.16
CA SER A 224 -1.76 -17.26 -23.50
C SER A 224 -2.65 -17.20 -22.25
N PRO A 225 -3.30 -18.31 -21.83
CA PRO A 225 -4.49 -18.25 -20.96
C PRO A 225 -4.24 -17.98 -19.47
N ASN A 226 -3.00 -17.83 -18.98
CA ASN A 226 -2.69 -17.95 -17.54
C ASN A 226 -1.80 -16.84 -16.94
N ALA A 227 -1.77 -15.64 -17.50
CA ALA A 227 -1.08 -14.50 -16.86
C ALA A 227 -2.09 -13.50 -16.29
N GLN A 228 -2.10 -13.37 -14.96
CA GLN A 228 -2.91 -12.41 -14.24
C GLN A 228 -2.41 -10.98 -14.51
N CYS A 229 -3.12 -10.25 -15.37
CA CYS A 229 -2.79 -8.87 -15.75
C CYS A 229 -3.22 -7.87 -14.67
N ASN A 230 -2.28 -7.08 -14.16
CA ASN A 230 -2.52 -5.93 -13.28
C ASN A 230 -2.42 -4.66 -14.15
N PRO A 231 -3.43 -3.77 -14.21
CA PRO A 231 -3.43 -2.67 -15.20
C PRO A 231 -2.41 -1.58 -14.85
N ASP A 232 -1.40 -1.43 -15.69
CA ASP A 232 -0.42 -0.34 -15.61
C ASP A 232 -1.03 0.93 -16.22
N ALA A 233 -1.60 1.81 -15.38
CA ALA A 233 -2.08 3.12 -15.79
C ALA A 233 -1.11 4.23 -15.36
N LEU A 234 -0.80 5.15 -16.28
CA LEU A 234 0.11 6.26 -16.01
C LEU A 234 -0.65 7.59 -15.97
N VAL A 235 -0.30 8.44 -15.01
CA VAL A 235 -0.91 9.76 -14.82
C VAL A 235 -0.05 10.84 -15.48
N PHE A 236 -0.69 11.71 -16.27
CA PHE A 236 -0.09 12.71 -17.14
C PHE A 236 -0.91 14.01 -17.20
N LYS A 237 -0.47 14.96 -18.02
CA LYS A 237 -1.13 16.24 -18.31
C LYS A 237 -1.97 16.17 -19.61
N VAL A 238 -3.09 16.91 -19.67
CA VAL A 238 -4.05 16.85 -20.81
C VAL A 238 -3.50 17.46 -22.10
N LYS A 239 -2.76 18.57 -22.01
CA LYS A 239 -2.39 19.37 -23.20
C LYS A 239 -1.56 18.59 -24.24
N GLU A 240 -0.84 17.55 -23.81
CA GLU A 240 0.01 16.72 -24.67
C GLU A 240 -0.73 15.52 -25.29
N ALA A 241 -1.68 14.93 -24.56
CA ALA A 241 -2.50 13.81 -25.06
C ALA A 241 -3.39 14.18 -26.25
N LEU A 242 -3.83 15.45 -26.34
CA LEU A 242 -4.79 15.92 -27.35
C LEU A 242 -4.20 16.18 -28.75
N THR A 243 -2.90 15.97 -28.97
CA THR A 243 -2.22 16.42 -30.21
C THR A 243 -1.54 15.34 -31.06
N ALA A 244 -1.55 14.07 -30.63
CA ALA A 244 -0.80 13.00 -31.29
C ALA A 244 -1.68 11.88 -31.84
N SER A 245 -1.23 11.30 -32.96
CA SER A 245 -1.90 10.17 -33.63
C SER A 245 -1.38 8.81 -33.16
N VAL A 246 -0.15 8.78 -32.63
CA VAL A 246 0.50 7.61 -32.06
C VAL A 246 1.42 8.13 -30.93
N ILE A 247 1.27 7.55 -29.75
CA ILE A 247 2.04 7.90 -28.56
C ILE A 247 2.86 6.66 -28.17
N SER A 248 4.16 6.83 -28.00
CA SER A 248 5.02 5.81 -27.41
C SER A 248 5.69 6.36 -26.16
N PHE A 249 5.89 5.47 -25.20
CA PHE A 249 6.37 5.77 -23.87
C PHE A 249 7.76 5.15 -23.70
N ALA A 250 8.75 5.92 -23.26
CA ALA A 250 10.08 5.39 -22.94
C ALA A 250 10.38 5.50 -21.44
N LEU A 251 10.64 4.35 -20.81
CA LEU A 251 11.11 4.17 -19.42
C LEU A 251 12.63 4.01 -19.39
N PRO A 252 13.33 4.52 -18.37
CA PRO A 252 14.11 5.73 -18.54
C PRO A 252 15.50 5.50 -19.11
N GLY A 253 15.84 6.33 -20.09
CA GLY A 253 17.21 6.76 -20.35
C GLY A 253 17.57 7.99 -19.51
N LYS A 254 18.82 8.12 -19.05
CA LYS A 254 19.32 9.36 -18.44
C LYS A 254 19.25 10.54 -19.41
N PHE A 255 19.28 10.26 -20.71
CA PHE A 255 19.38 11.25 -21.78
C PHE A 255 18.13 11.31 -22.66
N ARG A 256 17.73 12.52 -23.06
CA ARG A 256 16.51 12.77 -23.85
C ARG A 256 16.55 12.26 -25.31
N PHE A 257 17.74 12.09 -25.89
CA PHE A 257 17.91 11.78 -27.33
C PHE A 257 18.99 10.71 -27.61
N ARG A 258 19.41 9.96 -26.60
CA ARG A 258 20.30 8.82 -26.80
C ARG A 258 19.55 7.58 -26.42
N TYR A 259 19.44 6.64 -27.36
CA TYR A 259 18.93 5.31 -27.09
C TYR A 259 19.86 4.63 -26.07
N GLU A 260 19.40 4.48 -24.83
CA GLU A 260 20.04 3.59 -23.87
C GLU A 260 19.53 2.15 -24.10
N THR A 261 20.43 1.16 -23.99
CA THR A 261 20.10 -0.26 -24.24
C THR A 261 19.02 -0.84 -23.33
N ASP A 262 18.71 -0.13 -22.25
CA ASP A 262 17.80 -0.57 -21.20
C ASP A 262 16.45 0.17 -21.28
N GLU A 263 16.25 1.03 -22.29
CA GLU A 263 15.00 1.75 -22.51
C GLU A 263 13.89 0.83 -23.03
N GLN A 264 12.73 0.87 -22.39
CA GLN A 264 11.54 0.17 -22.86
C GLN A 264 10.64 1.13 -23.61
N THR A 265 10.33 0.84 -24.87
CA THR A 265 9.35 1.61 -25.65
C THR A 265 8.02 0.87 -25.69
N ILE A 266 6.99 1.44 -25.05
CA ILE A 266 5.64 0.85 -24.96
C ILE A 266 4.65 1.75 -25.70
N TRP A 267 3.72 1.17 -26.45
CA TRP A 267 2.68 1.91 -27.16
C TRP A 267 1.51 2.26 -26.25
N ILE A 268 0.83 3.37 -26.54
CA ILE A 268 -0.42 3.76 -25.89
C ILE A 268 -1.60 3.28 -26.74
N ASP A 269 -2.54 2.56 -26.15
CA ASP A 269 -3.76 2.09 -26.82
C ASP A 269 -4.98 3.00 -26.52
N LYS A 270 -5.01 3.64 -25.35
CA LYS A 270 -6.09 4.52 -24.90
C LYS A 270 -5.53 5.66 -24.03
N TRP A 271 -6.17 6.82 -24.12
CA TRP A 271 -5.95 7.92 -23.19
C TRP A 271 -7.27 8.52 -22.75
N VAL A 272 -7.32 9.01 -21.53
CA VAL A 272 -8.48 9.69 -20.96
C VAL A 272 -8.03 11.03 -20.39
N THR A 273 -8.72 12.09 -20.77
CA THR A 273 -8.51 13.43 -20.22
C THR A 273 -9.61 13.73 -19.24
N HIS A 274 -9.30 14.40 -18.13
CA HIS A 274 -10.31 14.78 -17.17
C HIS A 274 -11.43 15.58 -17.84
N GLU A 275 -12.69 15.22 -17.55
CA GLU A 275 -13.89 15.67 -18.24
C GLU A 275 -14.09 17.19 -18.10
N ASN A 276 -13.70 17.73 -16.93
CA ASN A 276 -13.79 19.15 -16.61
C ASN A 276 -12.51 19.95 -16.94
N TYR A 277 -11.60 19.41 -17.75
CA TYR A 277 -10.41 20.16 -18.17
C TYR A 277 -10.78 21.34 -19.08
N THR A 278 -10.22 22.52 -18.79
CA THR A 278 -10.33 23.67 -19.70
C THR A 278 -8.98 24.29 -20.02
N LYS A 279 -8.74 24.55 -21.31
CA LYS A 279 -7.51 25.22 -21.78
C LYS A 279 -7.37 26.67 -21.29
N LYS A 280 -8.48 27.31 -20.89
CA LYS A 280 -8.50 28.72 -20.49
C LYS A 280 -7.91 28.90 -19.09
N THR A 281 -8.31 28.04 -18.14
CA THR A 281 -7.84 28.12 -16.76
C THR A 281 -6.70 27.15 -16.46
N SER A 282 -6.48 26.15 -17.32
CA SER A 282 -5.63 24.99 -17.02
C SER A 282 -6.04 24.26 -15.74
N ASP A 283 -7.30 24.40 -15.32
CA ASP A 283 -7.87 23.63 -14.22
C ASP A 283 -8.18 22.20 -14.69
N ASN A 284 -8.05 21.23 -13.78
CA ASN A 284 -8.15 19.79 -14.07
C ASN A 284 -7.18 19.31 -15.16
N ASP A 285 -5.96 19.83 -15.13
CA ASP A 285 -4.92 19.48 -16.09
C ASP A 285 -4.26 18.13 -15.74
N ILE A 286 -5.06 17.07 -15.88
CA ILE A 286 -4.70 15.67 -15.65
C ILE A 286 -5.32 14.76 -16.72
N ALA A 287 -4.54 13.79 -17.18
CA ALA A 287 -4.90 12.74 -18.12
C ALA A 287 -4.32 11.41 -17.65
N MET A 288 -4.91 10.31 -18.09
CA MET A 288 -4.36 8.98 -17.92
C MET A 288 -4.06 8.35 -19.27
N LEU A 289 -2.91 7.70 -19.37
CA LEU A 289 -2.53 6.90 -20.53
C LEU A 289 -2.58 5.43 -20.12
N HIS A 290 -3.27 4.64 -20.92
CA HIS A 290 -3.28 3.19 -20.83
C HIS A 290 -2.20 2.63 -21.76
N LEU A 291 -1.40 1.72 -21.23
CA LEU A 291 -0.33 1.08 -21.97
C LEU A 291 -0.88 -0.15 -22.71
N ALA A 292 -0.47 -0.32 -23.96
CA ALA A 292 -0.83 -1.49 -24.76
C ALA A 292 -0.17 -2.78 -24.23
N GLU A 293 0.94 -2.66 -23.52
CA GLU A 293 1.71 -3.76 -22.93
C GLU A 293 2.15 -3.40 -21.51
N HIS A 294 2.31 -4.40 -20.66
CA HIS A 294 2.77 -4.22 -19.28
C HIS A 294 4.22 -3.73 -19.21
N VAL A 295 4.51 -2.94 -18.19
CA VAL A 295 5.88 -2.52 -17.90
C VAL A 295 6.65 -3.67 -17.27
N MET A 296 7.81 -4.00 -17.84
CA MET A 296 8.74 -4.92 -17.19
C MET A 296 9.53 -4.15 -16.13
N TYR A 297 9.10 -4.19 -14.87
CA TYR A 297 9.77 -3.47 -13.80
C TYR A 297 11.19 -3.99 -13.54
N TYR A 298 12.12 -3.07 -13.33
CA TYR A 298 13.52 -3.36 -13.00
C TYR A 298 14.14 -2.17 -12.27
N LYS A 299 15.42 -2.26 -11.85
CA LYS A 299 16.09 -1.21 -11.05
C LYS A 299 15.97 0.24 -11.56
N TYR A 300 15.76 0.45 -12.86
CA TYR A 300 15.59 1.78 -13.44
C TYR A 300 14.17 2.09 -13.91
N ALA A 301 13.25 1.11 -13.96
CA ALA A 301 11.84 1.34 -14.29
C ALA A 301 10.97 0.81 -13.17
N LEU A 302 10.41 1.72 -12.37
CA LEU A 302 9.63 1.42 -11.16
C LEU A 302 8.44 2.37 -11.06
N PRO A 303 7.29 1.93 -10.55
CA PRO A 303 6.17 2.82 -10.34
C PRO A 303 6.42 3.72 -9.11
N ILE A 304 5.87 4.92 -9.11
CA ILE A 304 5.79 5.76 -7.91
C ILE A 304 4.52 5.46 -7.12
N CYS A 305 4.55 5.55 -5.79
CA CYS A 305 3.34 5.32 -5.00
C CYS A 305 2.37 6.49 -5.11
N LEU A 306 1.07 6.17 -5.19
CA LEU A 306 -0.01 7.12 -4.98
C LEU A 306 -0.36 7.18 -3.49
N PRO A 307 -0.48 8.36 -2.90
CA PRO A 307 -0.88 8.50 -1.49
C PRO A 307 -2.40 8.37 -1.33
N THR A 308 -2.87 8.14 -0.10
CA THR A 308 -4.26 8.44 0.25
C THR A 308 -4.44 9.95 0.47
N ARG A 309 -5.68 10.45 0.34
CA ARG A 309 -5.97 11.87 0.56
C ARG A 309 -5.54 12.35 1.95
N ASN A 310 -5.76 11.55 2.98
CA ASN A 310 -5.36 11.89 4.35
C ASN A 310 -3.85 12.04 4.48
N LEU A 311 -3.07 11.05 4.03
CA LEU A 311 -1.60 11.12 4.05
C LEU A 311 -1.12 12.35 3.25
N ALA A 312 -1.67 12.55 2.06
CA ALA A 312 -1.29 13.63 1.17
C ALA A 312 -1.49 15.01 1.81
N GLU A 313 -2.70 15.29 2.31
CA GLU A 313 -3.05 16.60 2.87
C GLU A 313 -2.44 16.85 4.25
N GLN A 314 -2.35 15.81 5.11
CA GLN A 314 -1.89 15.97 6.49
C GLN A 314 -0.38 15.96 6.62
N GLU A 315 0.35 15.24 5.75
CA GLU A 315 1.80 15.06 5.89
C GLU A 315 2.58 15.48 4.64
N LEU A 316 2.18 15.02 3.45
CA LEU A 316 3.02 15.16 2.24
C LEU A 316 2.95 16.56 1.62
N MET A 317 1.85 17.27 1.79
CA MET A 317 1.61 18.59 1.19
C MET A 317 1.53 19.74 2.20
N ARG A 318 2.09 19.54 3.40
CA ARG A 318 2.17 20.59 4.40
C ARG A 318 2.98 21.78 3.89
N SER A 319 2.61 22.99 4.30
CA SER A 319 3.39 24.20 4.02
C SER A 319 4.86 24.02 4.41
N GLY A 320 5.76 24.45 3.54
CA GLY A 320 7.21 24.32 3.73
C GLY A 320 7.77 22.92 3.49
N ARG A 321 6.93 21.90 3.27
CA ARG A 321 7.41 20.54 2.95
C ARG A 321 8.21 20.56 1.66
N ARG A 322 9.39 19.95 1.71
CA ARG A 322 10.29 19.85 0.56
C ARG A 322 9.79 18.77 -0.40
N VAL A 323 9.65 19.16 -1.67
CA VAL A 323 9.27 18.30 -2.77
C VAL A 323 10.33 18.32 -3.85
N VAL A 324 10.43 17.23 -4.59
CA VAL A 324 11.35 17.07 -5.71
C VAL A 324 10.54 17.09 -7.00
N VAL A 325 11.04 17.81 -7.99
CA VAL A 325 10.50 17.84 -9.35
C VAL A 325 11.62 17.44 -10.31
N THR A 326 11.33 16.51 -11.22
CA THR A 326 12.29 16.02 -12.22
C THR A 326 11.80 16.25 -13.65
N GLY A 327 12.73 16.53 -14.56
CA GLY A 327 12.42 16.65 -15.99
C GLY A 327 13.59 17.10 -16.87
N TRP A 328 13.30 17.26 -18.16
CA TRP A 328 14.26 17.65 -19.21
C TRP A 328 13.89 18.98 -19.90
N GLY A 329 13.12 19.81 -19.21
CA GLY A 329 12.63 21.08 -19.67
C GLY A 329 13.74 22.07 -19.94
N SER A 330 13.32 23.18 -20.54
CA SER A 330 14.21 24.26 -20.92
C SER A 330 14.88 24.85 -19.69
N THR A 331 16.18 25.11 -19.80
CA THR A 331 16.95 25.74 -18.72
C THR A 331 16.80 27.26 -18.70
N SER A 332 15.99 27.83 -19.60
CA SER A 332 15.72 29.26 -19.67
C SER A 332 14.33 29.53 -20.24
N GLU A 333 13.70 30.62 -19.79
CA GLU A 333 12.38 31.06 -20.26
C GLU A 333 12.38 31.43 -21.76
N HIS A 334 13.48 31.97 -22.28
CA HIS A 334 13.52 32.60 -23.60
C HIS A 334 14.28 31.81 -24.68
N ASN A 335 15.14 30.86 -24.31
CA ASN A 335 15.83 29.98 -25.26
C ASN A 335 15.34 28.55 -25.12
N ASN A 336 15.13 27.86 -26.24
CA ASN A 336 14.78 26.43 -26.30
C ASN A 336 16.01 25.53 -26.02
N SER A 337 16.80 25.85 -25.00
CA SER A 337 17.94 25.05 -24.57
C SER A 337 17.49 23.98 -23.59
N TYR A 338 17.07 22.84 -24.12
CA TYR A 338 16.63 21.70 -23.32
C TYR A 338 17.80 20.96 -22.69
N ALA A 339 17.58 20.44 -21.48
CA ALA A 339 18.60 19.66 -20.79
C ALA A 339 18.81 18.30 -21.49
N ALA A 340 20.06 17.98 -21.82
CA ALA A 340 20.41 16.69 -22.41
C ALA A 340 20.24 15.53 -21.41
N ALA A 341 20.55 15.77 -20.13
CA ALA A 341 20.41 14.83 -19.03
C ALA A 341 19.27 15.25 -18.11
N LEU A 342 18.61 14.27 -17.46
CA LEU A 342 17.53 14.52 -16.50
C LEU A 342 18.02 15.46 -15.40
N ARG A 343 17.22 16.48 -15.08
CA ARG A 343 17.50 17.41 -14.00
C ARG A 343 16.47 17.28 -12.90
N TYR A 344 16.87 17.70 -11.71
CA TYR A 344 15.96 17.81 -10.59
C TYR A 344 16.13 19.13 -9.86
N ILE A 345 15.02 19.60 -9.29
CA ILE A 345 14.98 20.71 -8.34
C ILE A 345 14.30 20.23 -7.07
N GLU A 346 14.67 20.86 -5.96
CA GLU A 346 14.01 20.66 -4.68
C GLU A 346 13.48 22.02 -4.21
N ILE A 347 12.19 22.10 -3.98
CA ILE A 347 11.46 23.33 -3.67
C ILE A 347 10.45 23.07 -2.54
N PRO A 348 10.07 24.09 -1.75
CA PRO A 348 9.08 23.92 -0.69
C PRO A 348 7.67 24.12 -1.25
N ILE A 349 6.69 23.45 -0.65
CA ILE A 349 5.27 23.73 -0.89
C ILE A 349 4.89 25.07 -0.28
N VAL A 350 4.07 25.82 -1.02
CA VAL A 350 3.58 27.14 -0.65
C VAL A 350 2.09 27.06 -0.30
N PRO A 351 1.64 27.72 0.80
CA PRO A 351 0.23 27.85 1.11
C PRO A 351 -0.59 28.40 -0.06
N HIS A 352 -1.79 27.85 -0.26
CA HIS A 352 -2.65 28.23 -1.38
C HIS A 352 -2.96 29.74 -1.40
N ASN A 353 -3.24 30.34 -0.23
CA ASN A 353 -3.54 31.77 -0.12
C ASN A 353 -2.36 32.67 -0.51
N GLU A 354 -1.14 32.32 -0.09
CA GLU A 354 0.08 33.04 -0.44
C GLU A 354 0.35 32.93 -1.95
N CYS A 355 0.16 31.74 -2.51
CA CYS A 355 0.29 31.56 -3.95
C CYS A 355 -0.74 32.37 -4.72
N ALA A 356 -2.03 32.30 -4.36
CA ALA A 356 -3.10 33.03 -5.03
C ALA A 356 -2.90 34.56 -4.99
N GLN A 357 -2.23 35.08 -3.95
CA GLN A 357 -1.88 36.51 -3.86
C GLN A 357 -0.69 36.89 -4.76
N ALA A 358 0.27 35.98 -4.95
CA ALA A 358 1.45 36.23 -5.78
C ALA A 358 1.19 36.06 -7.28
N MET A 359 0.22 35.23 -7.66
CA MET A 359 -0.12 34.93 -9.06
C MET A 359 -1.13 35.94 -9.63
N ILE A 360 -0.99 36.27 -10.92
CA ILE A 360 -1.95 37.10 -11.68
C ILE A 360 -3.15 36.25 -12.10
N HIS A 361 -2.90 35.01 -12.53
CA HIS A 361 -3.93 34.06 -12.92
C HIS A 361 -4.49 33.32 -11.70
N HIS A 362 -5.79 33.04 -11.75
CA HIS A 362 -6.50 32.34 -10.68
C HIS A 362 -5.95 30.93 -10.46
N VAL A 363 -5.55 30.62 -9.23
CA VAL A 363 -5.14 29.29 -8.77
C VAL A 363 -6.32 28.64 -8.06
N SER A 364 -6.77 27.46 -8.50
CA SER A 364 -7.89 26.73 -7.89
C SER A 364 -7.43 25.79 -6.76
N ASP A 365 -8.36 25.25 -5.98
CA ASP A 365 -8.08 24.23 -4.93
C ASP A 365 -7.58 22.88 -5.48
N ASN A 366 -7.68 22.72 -6.80
CA ASN A 366 -7.16 21.60 -7.58
C ASN A 366 -5.67 21.75 -7.94
N MET A 367 -5.07 22.88 -7.57
CA MET A 367 -3.68 23.23 -7.88
C MET A 367 -2.85 23.33 -6.60
N LEU A 368 -1.58 23.00 -6.73
CA LEU A 368 -0.56 23.10 -5.71
C LEU A 368 0.52 24.06 -6.19
N CYS A 369 1.02 24.93 -5.31
CA CYS A 369 2.14 25.80 -5.62
C CYS A 369 3.39 25.37 -4.87
N ALA A 370 4.53 25.49 -5.52
CA ALA A 370 5.82 25.23 -4.91
C ALA A 370 6.88 26.19 -5.44
N GLY A 371 7.83 26.52 -4.58
CA GLY A 371 8.89 27.49 -4.89
C GLY A 371 9.20 28.39 -3.72
N SER A 372 10.11 29.33 -3.92
CA SER A 372 10.45 30.35 -2.93
C SER A 372 10.65 31.66 -3.64
N LEU A 373 9.99 32.72 -3.15
CA LEU A 373 10.20 34.06 -3.69
C LEU A 373 11.66 34.45 -3.56
N GLY A 374 12.21 35.10 -4.59
CA GLY A 374 13.62 35.45 -4.73
C GLY A 374 14.49 34.34 -5.36
N ASP A 375 14.05 33.09 -5.32
CA ASP A 375 14.72 31.97 -6.00
C ASP A 375 14.32 31.93 -7.49
N ARG A 376 15.19 31.37 -8.33
CA ARG A 376 14.92 31.14 -9.76
C ARG A 376 14.67 29.66 -10.07
N LYS A 377 14.67 28.80 -9.05
CA LYS A 377 14.36 27.37 -9.20
C LYS A 377 12.90 27.19 -9.58
N ASP A 378 12.68 26.68 -10.77
CA ASP A 378 11.36 26.41 -11.30
C ASP A 378 11.42 25.32 -12.38
N SER A 379 10.29 24.66 -12.62
CA SER A 379 10.06 23.85 -13.81
C SER A 379 9.82 24.76 -15.02
N CYS A 380 10.13 24.30 -16.23
CA CYS A 380 9.91 25.11 -17.43
C CYS A 380 9.39 24.31 -18.62
N SER A 381 9.27 24.96 -19.77
CA SER A 381 8.82 24.38 -21.04
C SER A 381 9.51 23.04 -21.32
N GLY A 382 8.74 21.96 -21.45
CA GLY A 382 9.25 20.60 -21.66
C GLY A 382 9.34 19.73 -20.40
N ASP A 383 9.06 20.28 -19.21
CA ASP A 383 8.80 19.51 -17.98
C ASP A 383 7.30 19.24 -17.75
N SER A 384 6.43 19.75 -18.63
CA SER A 384 4.97 19.61 -18.51
C SER A 384 4.56 18.14 -18.35
N GLY A 385 3.68 17.86 -17.39
CA GLY A 385 3.29 16.50 -17.01
C GLY A 385 4.33 15.73 -16.20
N GLY A 386 5.50 16.32 -15.94
CA GLY A 386 6.55 15.73 -15.11
C GLY A 386 6.10 15.56 -13.64
N PRO A 387 6.68 14.58 -12.93
CA PRO A 387 6.25 14.24 -11.58
C PRO A 387 6.80 15.22 -10.55
N MET A 388 5.95 15.62 -9.61
CA MET A 388 6.34 16.20 -8.32
C MET A 388 6.09 15.19 -7.23
N PHE A 389 7.11 14.88 -6.43
CA PHE A 389 7.05 13.83 -5.43
C PHE A 389 7.81 14.19 -4.15
N THR A 390 7.47 13.53 -3.05
CA THR A 390 8.16 13.67 -1.77
C THR A 390 8.32 12.31 -1.10
N ARG A 391 9.34 12.20 -0.26
CA ARG A 391 9.61 11.00 0.51
C ARG A 391 8.85 11.06 1.82
N TYR A 392 8.16 9.99 2.20
CA TYR A 392 7.61 9.82 3.54
C TYR A 392 8.12 8.48 4.09
N LYS A 393 8.79 8.55 5.26
CA LYS A 393 9.62 7.46 5.75
C LYS A 393 10.59 6.99 4.65
N ASP A 394 10.51 5.75 4.19
CA ASP A 394 11.40 5.21 3.15
C ASP A 394 10.73 5.02 1.78
N THR A 395 9.55 5.63 1.57
CA THR A 395 8.77 5.48 0.35
C THR A 395 8.50 6.84 -0.32
N TRP A 396 8.66 6.90 -1.64
CA TRP A 396 8.38 8.08 -2.46
C TRP A 396 6.93 8.09 -2.97
N PHE A 397 6.26 9.21 -2.78
CA PHE A 397 4.86 9.41 -3.17
C PHE A 397 4.71 10.57 -4.16
N LEU A 398 3.86 10.36 -5.17
CA LEU A 398 3.47 11.39 -6.12
C LEU A 398 2.48 12.36 -5.45
N VAL A 399 2.78 13.66 -5.48
CA VAL A 399 1.94 14.69 -4.87
C VAL A 399 1.45 15.73 -5.88
N GLY A 400 2.14 15.89 -7.01
CA GLY A 400 1.75 16.85 -8.03
C GLY A 400 2.24 16.48 -9.42
N LEU A 401 1.71 17.18 -10.42
CA LEU A 401 2.14 17.12 -11.82
C LEU A 401 2.49 18.51 -12.29
N VAL A 402 3.63 18.68 -12.96
CA VAL A 402 4.03 19.98 -13.53
C VAL A 402 2.95 20.47 -14.50
N SER A 403 2.33 21.61 -14.22
CA SER A 403 1.24 22.14 -15.03
C SER A 403 1.61 23.45 -15.72
N TRP A 404 1.66 24.57 -15.00
CA TRP A 404 1.88 25.88 -15.60
C TRP A 404 2.61 26.84 -14.65
N GLY A 405 3.02 27.99 -15.16
CA GLY A 405 3.67 29.06 -14.39
C GLY A 405 3.59 30.39 -15.14
N GLU A 406 3.78 31.49 -14.42
CA GLU A 406 3.86 32.84 -15.00
C GLU A 406 5.30 33.15 -15.42
N GLY A 407 5.69 32.60 -16.57
CA GLY A 407 7.10 32.52 -16.96
C GLY A 407 7.79 31.32 -16.30
N CYS A 408 9.12 31.29 -16.34
CA CYS A 408 9.90 30.23 -15.70
C CYS A 408 10.98 30.85 -14.81
N GLY A 409 10.97 30.55 -13.50
CA GLY A 409 12.02 31.00 -12.58
C GLY A 409 12.01 32.51 -12.34
N ARG A 410 10.84 33.15 -12.45
CA ARG A 410 10.64 34.54 -12.05
C ARG A 410 10.64 34.65 -10.53
N ARG A 411 11.37 35.62 -10.00
CA ARG A 411 11.65 35.73 -8.55
C ARG A 411 10.41 36.04 -7.73
N GLU A 412 9.41 36.62 -8.34
CA GLU A 412 8.16 37.06 -7.72
C GLU A 412 7.00 36.08 -7.96
N LYS A 413 7.28 34.90 -8.53
CA LYS A 413 6.27 33.90 -8.93
C LYS A 413 6.61 32.51 -8.41
N PHE A 414 5.59 31.65 -8.41
CA PHE A 414 5.70 30.25 -8.06
C PHE A 414 5.38 29.36 -9.27
N GLY A 415 5.88 28.13 -9.24
CA GLY A 415 5.43 27.08 -10.15
C GLY A 415 4.09 26.51 -9.70
N VAL A 416 3.19 26.23 -10.65
CA VAL A 416 1.86 25.68 -10.38
C VAL A 416 1.74 24.25 -10.93
N TYR A 417 1.25 23.37 -10.06
CA TYR A 417 1.19 21.94 -10.27
C TYR A 417 -0.24 21.44 -10.08
N THR A 418 -0.66 20.43 -10.82
CA THR A 418 -1.94 19.75 -10.58
C THR A 418 -1.84 18.98 -9.26
N LYS A 419 -2.78 19.20 -8.33
CA LYS A 419 -2.76 18.61 -6.99
C LYS A 419 -3.33 17.18 -7.01
N VAL A 420 -2.45 16.17 -6.97
CA VAL A 420 -2.84 14.76 -7.20
C VAL A 420 -3.86 14.24 -6.19
N SER A 421 -3.83 14.73 -4.94
CA SER A 421 -4.78 14.32 -3.90
C SER A 421 -6.26 14.55 -4.25
N GLN A 422 -6.55 15.51 -5.13
CA GLN A 422 -7.91 15.84 -5.56
C GLN A 422 -8.42 14.89 -6.65
N TYR A 423 -7.53 14.10 -7.26
CA TYR A 423 -7.84 13.22 -8.39
C TYR A 423 -7.68 11.74 -8.06
N LEU A 424 -7.40 11.37 -6.80
CA LEU A 424 -7.15 9.98 -6.42
C LEU A 424 -8.35 9.06 -6.74
N GLU A 425 -9.57 9.52 -6.49
CA GLU A 425 -10.79 8.77 -6.83
C GLU A 425 -10.98 8.63 -8.35
N TRP A 426 -10.74 9.71 -9.09
CA TRP A 426 -10.80 9.71 -10.56
C TRP A 426 -9.74 8.78 -11.18
N ILE A 427 -8.52 8.77 -10.62
CA ILE A 427 -7.45 7.87 -11.02
C ILE A 427 -7.84 6.42 -10.76
N GLN A 428 -8.30 6.11 -9.54
CA GLN A 428 -8.66 4.75 -9.15
C GLN A 428 -9.81 4.20 -10.01
N HIS A 429 -10.83 5.02 -10.28
CA HIS A 429 -11.95 4.64 -11.13
C HIS A 429 -11.49 4.17 -12.52
N HIS A 430 -10.53 4.88 -13.12
CA HIS A 430 -10.00 4.52 -14.44
C HIS A 430 -9.06 3.32 -14.41
N ILE A 431 -8.30 3.12 -13.32
CA ILE A 431 -7.53 1.90 -13.08
C ILE A 431 -8.49 0.69 -13.05
N ASP A 432 -9.55 0.77 -12.26
CA ASP A 432 -10.51 -0.33 -12.06
C ASP A 432 -11.27 -0.67 -13.34
N MET A 433 -11.70 0.32 -14.12
CA MET A 433 -12.34 0.10 -15.42
C MET A 433 -11.42 -0.52 -16.47
N SER A 434 -10.10 -0.34 -16.34
CA SER A 434 -9.11 -0.92 -17.26
C SER A 434 -8.67 -2.33 -16.86
N ALA A 435 -9.00 -2.79 -15.65
CA ALA A 435 -8.75 -4.16 -15.25
C ALA A 435 -9.67 -5.11 -16.06
N PRO A 436 -9.15 -6.19 -16.68
CA PRO A 436 -10.01 -7.16 -17.33
C PRO A 436 -10.99 -7.75 -16.30
N LEU A 437 -12.27 -7.82 -16.67
CA LEU A 437 -13.29 -8.50 -15.86
C LEU A 437 -12.77 -9.90 -15.52
N LYS A 438 -12.63 -10.20 -14.23
CA LYS A 438 -12.37 -11.56 -13.75
C LYS A 438 -13.59 -12.41 -14.15
N GLY A 439 -13.51 -13.05 -15.30
CA GLY A 439 -14.45 -14.07 -15.79
C GLY A 439 -14.07 -15.45 -15.31
#